data_AF-A0A2P7YFW4-F1
#
_entry.id   AF-A0A2P7YFW4-F1
#
_cell.length_a   1.000
_cell.length_b   1.000
_cell.length_c   1.000
_cell.angle_alpha   90.00
_cell.angle_beta   90.00
_cell.angle_gamma   90.00
#
_symmetry.space_group_name_H-M   'P 1'
#
loop_
_entity.id
_entity.type
_entity.pdbx_description
1 polymer ?
#
loop_
_entity_poly.entity_id
_entity_poly.type
_entity_poly.pdbx_seq_one_letter_code
_entity_poly.pdbx_strand_id
1 'polypeptide(L)'
;MNTSTGLQKNYAQLGGSYNTQNNSHINNYFSGTAKSPPLQPTSSVPFPRDRNFVDREALHEVDAIIKAGRSCALVGLGGVGKSQIAIEYSYRVRESFSDTWVFWIHASSAARFDGDVQRLTTRLKIIPSNDGISNPFLIFHNWLSDEQNGNWL
;
A
#
# COMPACT_ATOMS: atom_id res chain seq x y z
N MET A 1 55.92 43.74 -12.97
CA MET A 1 55.65 43.47 -11.54
C MET A 1 54.47 44.33 -11.13
N ASN A 2 53.36 43.68 -10.77
CA ASN A 2 52.21 44.07 -9.92
C ASN A 2 52.06 45.56 -9.53
N THR A 3 50.91 46.23 -9.54
CA THR A 3 49.49 45.81 -9.53
C THR A 3 48.64 47.07 -9.82
N SER A 4 47.64 46.97 -10.70
CA SER A 4 46.73 48.07 -11.04
C SER A 4 45.64 48.24 -9.98
N THR A 5 45.69 49.39 -9.30
CA THR A 5 44.63 50.40 -9.16
C THR A 5 43.17 49.95 -9.37
N GLY A 6 42.35 50.15 -8.33
CA GLY A 6 40.89 50.06 -8.42
C GLY A 6 40.25 51.25 -9.12
N LEU A 7 38.92 51.22 -9.25
CA LEU A 7 38.04 52.39 -9.28
C LEU A 7 36.60 51.98 -8.93
N GLN A 8 36.02 52.79 -8.06
CA GLN A 8 34.64 52.79 -7.56
C GLN A 8 33.59 52.92 -8.68
N LYS A 9 32.35 52.48 -8.39
CA LYS A 9 31.18 53.37 -8.51
C LYS A 9 30.18 53.11 -7.37
N ASN A 10 30.09 54.08 -6.48
CA ASN A 10 28.95 54.32 -5.59
C ASN A 10 27.82 54.99 -6.39
N TYR A 11 26.57 54.68 -6.04
CA TYR A 11 25.50 55.67 -6.05
C TYR A 11 24.77 55.65 -4.70
N ALA A 12 24.61 56.87 -4.17
CA ALA A 12 24.08 57.27 -2.87
C ALA A 12 22.60 56.88 -2.68
N GLN A 13 22.23 56.34 -1.53
CA GLN A 13 21.54 56.99 -0.38
C GLN A 13 20.16 57.60 -0.65
N LEU A 14 19.23 57.33 0.28
CA LEU A 14 18.23 58.22 0.94
C LEU A 14 17.07 57.30 1.43
N GLY A 15 16.68 57.20 2.70
CA GLY A 15 17.06 57.84 3.95
C GLY A 15 16.50 57.00 5.13
N GLY A 16 16.83 57.42 6.36
CA GLY A 16 16.36 56.81 7.63
C GLY A 16 14.84 56.92 7.84
N SER A 17 14.22 56.45 8.92
CA SER A 17 14.69 56.11 10.27
C SER A 17 13.51 55.45 11.05
N TYR A 18 13.83 54.45 11.90
CA TYR A 18 13.21 54.01 13.18
C TYR A 18 11.66 54.06 13.37
N ASN A 19 10.91 53.04 13.84
CA ASN A 19 11.14 52.11 14.96
C ASN A 19 10.19 50.88 14.94
N THR A 20 10.79 49.72 15.27
CA THR A 20 10.36 48.64 16.21
C THR A 20 8.88 48.25 16.35
N GLN A 21 8.52 47.06 15.84
CA GLN A 21 7.74 46.09 16.61
C GLN A 21 8.17 44.65 16.28
N ASN A 22 8.39 43.89 17.36
CA ASN A 22 8.54 42.44 17.39
C ASN A 22 7.42 41.74 16.61
N ASN A 23 7.78 40.83 15.70
CA ASN A 23 7.39 39.43 15.90
C ASN A 23 8.07 38.51 14.88
N SER A 24 8.76 37.53 15.44
CA SER A 24 9.14 36.29 14.80
C SER A 24 7.93 35.61 14.15
N HIS A 25 7.73 35.82 12.86
CA HIS A 25 6.93 34.90 12.05
C HIS A 25 7.82 33.78 11.54
N ILE A 26 8.18 32.90 12.48
CA ILE A 26 8.41 31.49 12.20
C ILE A 26 7.11 31.01 11.58
N ASN A 27 7.08 30.86 10.26
CA ASN A 27 6.01 30.12 9.61
C ASN A 27 6.20 28.65 9.99
N ASN A 28 5.61 28.29 11.14
CA ASN A 28 5.31 26.94 11.54
C ASN A 28 4.41 26.33 10.47
N TYR A 29 5.02 25.67 9.49
CA TYR A 29 4.37 24.61 8.73
C TYR A 29 4.25 23.35 9.59
N PHE A 30 3.68 23.49 10.79
CA PHE A 30 3.01 22.40 11.48
C PHE A 30 1.54 22.48 11.08
N SER A 31 1.26 22.26 9.79
CA SER A 31 -0.10 21.95 9.36
C SER A 31 -0.37 20.49 9.67
N GLY A 32 -1.30 20.27 10.59
CA GLY A 32 -1.66 18.98 11.16
C GLY A 32 -1.76 17.87 10.13
N THR A 33 -1.30 16.69 10.54
CA THR A 33 -1.57 15.44 9.85
C THR A 33 -3.09 15.25 9.80
N ALA A 34 -3.70 15.71 8.71
CA ALA A 34 -5.00 15.18 8.31
C ALA A 34 -4.78 13.68 8.14
N LYS A 35 -5.14 12.90 9.17
CA LYS A 35 -5.11 11.43 9.11
C LYS A 35 -5.89 11.08 7.86
N SER A 36 -5.20 10.57 6.84
CA SER A 36 -5.89 9.99 5.69
C SER A 36 -6.91 9.00 6.24
N PRO A 37 -8.14 8.94 5.69
CA PRO A 37 -9.11 7.95 6.11
C PRO A 37 -8.44 6.57 6.16
N PRO A 38 -8.72 5.75 7.18
CA PRO A 38 -8.19 4.40 7.25
C PRO A 38 -8.51 3.69 5.93
N LEU A 39 -7.54 2.98 5.39
CA LEU A 39 -7.73 2.28 4.13
C LEU A 39 -8.86 1.27 4.29
N GLN A 40 -9.75 1.25 3.31
CA GLN A 40 -10.89 0.34 3.32
C GLN A 40 -10.45 -1.02 2.75
N PRO A 41 -10.89 -2.14 3.35
CA PRO A 41 -10.66 -3.47 2.83
C PRO A 41 -11.12 -3.60 1.37
N THR A 42 -10.23 -4.08 0.52
CA THR A 42 -10.49 -4.25 -0.92
C THR A 42 -9.94 -5.58 -1.43
N SER A 43 -10.34 -5.93 -2.66
CA SER A 43 -9.81 -7.10 -3.38
C SER A 43 -8.79 -6.68 -4.44
N SER A 44 -7.74 -7.49 -4.62
CA SER A 44 -6.79 -7.40 -5.74
C SER A 44 -6.98 -8.48 -6.80
N VAL A 45 -8.04 -9.30 -6.70
CA VAL A 45 -8.37 -10.34 -7.69
C VAL A 45 -8.57 -9.69 -9.06
N PRO A 46 -7.75 -10.01 -10.07
CA PRO A 46 -7.78 -9.33 -11.36
C PRO A 46 -8.84 -9.90 -12.32
N PHE A 47 -9.66 -10.83 -11.85
CA PHE A 47 -10.66 -11.54 -12.65
C PHE A 47 -12.06 -11.15 -12.22
N PRO A 48 -12.99 -10.90 -13.16
CA PRO A 48 -14.38 -10.69 -12.82
C PRO A 48 -15.01 -11.97 -12.25
N ARG A 49 -16.00 -11.81 -11.37
CA ARG A 49 -16.84 -12.93 -10.92
C ARG A 49 -17.63 -13.49 -12.10
N ASP A 50 -17.60 -14.81 -12.26
CA ASP A 50 -18.48 -15.49 -13.19
C ASP A 50 -19.91 -15.59 -12.62
N ARG A 51 -20.85 -14.87 -13.24
CA ARG A 51 -22.27 -14.88 -12.82
C ARG A 51 -22.97 -16.21 -13.09
N ASN A 52 -22.40 -17.04 -13.96
CA ASN A 52 -22.92 -18.34 -14.33
C ASN A 52 -22.18 -19.48 -13.60
N PHE A 53 -21.39 -19.16 -12.57
CA PHE A 53 -20.70 -20.17 -11.78
C PHE A 53 -21.71 -21.14 -11.16
N VAL A 54 -21.54 -22.42 -11.46
CA VAL A 54 -22.33 -23.50 -10.85
C VAL A 54 -21.62 -23.98 -9.59
N ASP A 55 -22.35 -24.06 -8.48
CA ASP A 55 -21.80 -24.44 -7.19
C ASP A 55 -21.13 -25.82 -7.22
N ARG A 56 -20.06 -25.99 -6.43
CA ARG A 56 -19.23 -27.21 -6.43
C ARG A 56 -18.91 -27.62 -5.01
N GLU A 57 -18.89 -28.93 -4.75
CA GLU A 57 -18.54 -29.51 -3.44
C GLU A 57 -17.19 -28.99 -2.91
N ALA A 58 -16.19 -28.90 -3.78
CA ALA A 58 -14.88 -28.35 -3.45
C ALA A 58 -14.93 -26.94 -2.84
N LEU A 59 -15.93 -26.12 -3.17
CA LEU A 59 -16.06 -24.79 -2.60
C LEU A 59 -16.48 -24.83 -1.13
N HIS A 60 -17.31 -25.80 -0.74
CA HIS A 60 -17.67 -26.03 0.65
C HIS A 60 -16.48 -26.57 1.45
N GLU A 61 -15.67 -27.44 0.84
CA GLU A 61 -14.43 -27.93 1.46
C GLU A 61 -13.43 -26.79 1.70
N VAL A 62 -13.23 -25.91 0.71
CA VAL A 62 -12.40 -24.71 0.88
C VAL A 62 -12.92 -23.88 2.04
N ASP A 63 -14.22 -23.58 2.08
CA ASP A 63 -14.82 -22.76 3.13
C ASP A 63 -14.59 -23.35 4.53
N ALA A 64 -14.81 -24.66 4.69
CA ALA A 64 -14.59 -25.35 5.96
C ALA A 64 -13.11 -25.30 6.41
N ILE A 65 -12.17 -25.50 5.49
CA ILE A 65 -10.73 -25.47 5.79
C ILE A 65 -10.28 -24.06 6.19
N ILE A 66 -10.67 -23.04 5.42
CA ILE A 66 -10.27 -21.65 5.67
C ILE A 66 -10.88 -21.14 6.98
N LYS A 67 -12.17 -21.43 7.26
CA LYS A 67 -12.82 -21.07 8.53
C LYS A 67 -12.19 -21.74 9.75
N ALA A 68 -11.53 -22.88 9.57
CA ALA A 68 -10.74 -23.54 10.61
C ALA A 68 -9.34 -22.89 10.80
N GLY A 69 -9.04 -21.77 10.12
CA GLY A 69 -7.75 -21.07 10.21
C GLY A 69 -6.62 -21.81 9.49
N ARG A 70 -6.93 -22.67 8.51
CA ARG A 70 -5.96 -23.49 7.80
C ARG A 70 -5.81 -23.04 6.35
N SER A 71 -4.63 -23.25 5.78
CA SER A 71 -4.39 -23.05 4.35
C SER A 71 -4.97 -24.20 3.53
N CYS A 72 -5.55 -23.88 2.37
CA CYS A 72 -6.10 -24.85 1.42
C CYS A 72 -5.33 -24.81 0.10
N ALA A 73 -5.06 -25.99 -0.48
CA ALA A 73 -4.46 -26.12 -1.81
C ALA A 73 -5.43 -26.84 -2.75
N LEU A 74 -5.79 -26.19 -3.86
CA LEU A 74 -6.60 -26.81 -4.91
C LEU A 74 -5.71 -27.59 -5.87
N VAL A 75 -5.88 -28.90 -5.94
CA VAL A 75 -5.09 -29.81 -6.79
C VAL A 75 -5.96 -30.53 -7.81
N GLY A 76 -5.40 -30.88 -8.96
CA GLY A 76 -6.12 -31.58 -10.02
C GLY A 76 -5.60 -31.26 -11.42
N LEU A 77 -6.10 -31.97 -12.42
CA LEU A 77 -5.70 -31.86 -13.82
C LEU A 77 -5.84 -30.42 -14.37
N GLY A 78 -5.15 -30.13 -15.46
CA GLY A 78 -5.31 -28.88 -16.20
C GLY A 78 -6.76 -28.68 -16.62
N GLY A 79 -7.26 -27.44 -16.59
CA GLY A 79 -8.59 -27.10 -17.11
C GLY A 79 -9.80 -27.43 -16.21
N VAL A 80 -9.64 -28.16 -15.09
CA VAL A 80 -10.78 -28.55 -14.22
C VAL A 80 -11.45 -27.37 -13.46
N GLY A 81 -10.90 -26.15 -13.58
CA GLY A 81 -11.49 -24.94 -12.99
C GLY A 81 -11.02 -24.59 -11.57
N LYS A 82 -9.82 -25.04 -11.15
CA LYS A 82 -9.25 -24.70 -9.83
C LYS A 82 -9.22 -23.19 -9.57
N SER A 83 -8.72 -22.42 -10.54
CA SER A 83 -8.69 -20.96 -10.44
C SER A 83 -10.10 -20.36 -10.34
N GLN A 84 -11.10 -20.94 -11.02
CA GLN A 84 -12.49 -20.47 -10.94
C GLN A 84 -13.07 -20.68 -9.54
N ILE A 85 -12.73 -21.79 -8.87
CA ILE A 85 -13.11 -22.03 -7.47
C ILE A 85 -12.47 -20.98 -6.56
N ALA A 86 -11.17 -20.70 -6.72
CA ALA A 86 -10.49 -19.67 -5.91
C ALA A 86 -11.07 -18.27 -6.14
N ILE A 87 -11.37 -17.91 -7.39
CA ILE A 87 -12.01 -16.65 -7.75
C ILE A 87 -13.40 -16.56 -7.10
N GLU A 88 -14.27 -17.55 -7.28
CA GLU A 88 -15.61 -17.55 -6.70
C GLU A 88 -15.56 -17.48 -5.16
N TYR A 89 -14.66 -18.25 -4.53
CA TYR A 89 -14.49 -18.20 -3.08
C TYR A 89 -14.13 -16.79 -2.58
N SER A 90 -13.20 -16.12 -3.27
CA SER A 90 -12.78 -14.76 -2.91
C SER A 90 -13.93 -13.75 -2.96
N TYR A 91 -14.85 -13.91 -3.92
CA TYR A 91 -16.05 -13.07 -4.01
C TYR A 91 -17.03 -13.37 -2.87
N ARG A 92 -17.27 -14.65 -2.57
CA ARG A 92 -18.16 -15.04 -1.45
C ARG A 92 -17.65 -14.56 -0.09
N VAL A 93 -16.32 -14.57 0.12
CA VAL A 93 -15.71 -14.00 1.33
C VAL A 93 -15.99 -12.51 1.43
N ARG A 94 -15.80 -11.74 0.36
CA ARG A 94 -16.08 -10.29 0.36
C ARG A 94 -17.56 -9.95 0.52
N GLU A 95 -18.45 -10.79 0.01
CA GLU A 95 -19.90 -10.62 0.19
C GLU A 95 -20.35 -10.92 1.62
N SER A 96 -19.76 -11.93 2.25
CA SER A 96 -20.08 -12.31 3.63
C SER A 96 -19.40 -11.42 4.67
N PHE A 97 -18.19 -10.95 4.34
CA PHE A 97 -17.29 -10.20 5.21
C PHE A 97 -16.71 -9.01 4.44
N SER A 98 -17.49 -7.93 4.33
CA SER A 98 -17.11 -6.73 3.57
C SER A 98 -15.91 -5.98 4.14
N ASP A 99 -15.52 -6.31 5.36
CA ASP A 99 -14.36 -5.80 6.11
C ASP A 99 -13.09 -6.65 5.92
N THR A 100 -13.12 -7.69 5.09
CA THR A 100 -11.96 -8.57 4.84
C THR A 100 -11.19 -8.18 3.58
N TRP A 101 -9.87 -8.04 3.67
CA TRP A 101 -8.99 -7.85 2.52
C TRP A 101 -8.88 -9.13 1.69
N VAL A 102 -8.71 -9.02 0.37
CA VAL A 102 -8.41 -10.19 -0.48
C VAL A 102 -7.19 -9.87 -1.34
N PHE A 103 -6.13 -10.66 -1.16
CA PHE A 103 -4.87 -10.50 -1.87
C PHE A 103 -4.62 -11.65 -2.87
N TRP A 104 -4.71 -11.32 -4.16
CA TRP A 104 -4.30 -12.18 -5.25
C TRP A 104 -2.83 -11.93 -5.63
N ILE A 105 -1.98 -12.95 -5.45
CA ILE A 105 -0.54 -12.91 -5.71
C ILE A 105 -0.14 -14.05 -6.66
N HIS A 106 0.57 -13.72 -7.74
CA HIS A 106 1.10 -14.70 -8.67
C HIS A 106 2.42 -15.28 -8.16
N ALA A 107 2.37 -16.53 -7.69
CA ALA A 107 3.54 -17.25 -7.18
C ALA A 107 4.26 -18.11 -8.24
N SER A 108 4.04 -17.87 -9.54
CA SER A 108 4.64 -18.68 -10.61
C SER A 108 6.14 -18.42 -10.83
N SER A 109 6.67 -17.31 -10.33
CA SER A 109 8.10 -17.02 -10.26
C SER A 109 8.39 -16.00 -9.16
N ALA A 110 9.62 -15.96 -8.66
CA ALA A 110 10.05 -14.96 -7.68
C ALA A 110 9.82 -13.52 -8.19
N ALA A 111 10.18 -13.24 -9.45
CA ALA A 111 9.97 -11.92 -10.04
C ALA A 111 8.49 -11.49 -10.11
N ARG A 112 7.56 -12.41 -10.38
CA ARG A 112 6.11 -12.11 -10.38
C ARG A 112 5.59 -11.92 -8.97
N PHE A 113 6.04 -12.74 -8.04
CA PHE A 113 5.70 -12.62 -6.64
C PHE A 113 6.16 -11.26 -6.08
N ASP A 114 7.43 -10.90 -6.28
CA ASP A 114 8.01 -9.64 -5.81
C ASP A 114 7.29 -8.43 -6.41
N GLY A 115 7.00 -8.47 -7.71
CA GLY A 115 6.24 -7.41 -8.38
C GLY A 115 4.82 -7.24 -7.84
N ASP A 116 4.13 -8.35 -7.56
CA ASP A 116 2.79 -8.31 -6.97
C ASP A 116 2.82 -7.80 -5.52
N VAL A 117 3.78 -8.24 -4.70
CA VAL A 117 3.98 -7.75 -3.34
C VAL A 117 4.29 -6.26 -3.33
N GLN A 118 5.19 -5.79 -4.18
CA GLN A 118 5.52 -4.36 -4.31
C GLN A 118 4.30 -3.52 -4.73
N ARG A 119 3.48 -4.04 -5.65
CA ARG A 119 2.22 -3.38 -6.04
C ARG A 119 1.26 -3.30 -4.86
N LEU A 120 1.14 -4.35 -4.07
CA LEU A 120 0.26 -4.40 -2.90
C LEU A 120 0.71 -3.45 -1.79
N THR A 121 2.00 -3.42 -1.45
CA THR A 121 2.52 -2.48 -0.44
C THR A 121 2.30 -1.02 -0.84
N THR A 122 2.47 -0.71 -2.13
CA THR A 122 2.17 0.62 -2.69
C THR A 122 0.69 0.96 -2.57
N ARG A 123 -0.21 0.02 -2.90
CA ARG A 123 -1.66 0.21 -2.78
C ARG A 123 -2.11 0.41 -1.33
N LEU A 124 -1.46 -0.30 -0.40
CA LEU A 124 -1.64 -0.16 1.03
C LEU A 124 -0.98 1.10 1.61
N LYS A 125 -0.36 1.94 0.77
CA LYS A 125 0.32 3.19 1.15
C LYS A 125 1.27 3.01 2.34
N ILE A 126 1.91 1.84 2.43
CA ILE A 126 2.81 1.54 3.53
C ILE A 126 4.08 2.36 3.31
N ILE A 127 4.36 3.28 4.23
CA ILE A 127 5.55 4.11 4.17
C ILE A 127 6.73 3.24 4.63
N PRO A 128 7.72 3.01 3.76
CA PRO A 128 8.92 2.27 4.14
C PRO A 128 9.65 3.00 5.27
N SER A 129 10.22 2.26 6.22
CA SER A 129 11.05 2.83 7.27
C SER A 129 12.24 3.59 6.64
N ASN A 130 12.67 4.67 7.30
CA ASN A 130 13.72 5.57 6.79
C ASN A 130 15.14 4.96 6.86
N ASP A 131 15.25 3.67 7.14
CA ASP A 131 16.46 2.87 7.32
C ASP A 131 17.06 2.35 6.00
N GLY A 132 16.45 2.69 4.85
CA GLY A 132 17.05 2.56 3.53
C GLY A 132 17.10 1.13 2.96
N ILE A 133 16.66 0.12 3.72
CA ILE A 133 16.56 -1.28 3.26
C ILE A 133 15.17 -1.81 3.60
N SER A 134 14.19 -1.33 2.87
CA SER A 134 12.81 -1.75 3.05
C SER A 134 12.47 -2.88 2.08
N ASN A 135 12.66 -4.12 2.53
CA ASN A 135 12.24 -5.32 1.78
C ASN A 135 10.70 -5.32 1.65
N PRO A 136 10.12 -5.21 0.43
CA PRO A 136 8.67 -5.17 0.23
C PRO A 136 7.94 -6.37 0.84
N PHE A 137 8.57 -7.55 0.83
CA PHE A 137 8.01 -8.74 1.46
C PHE A 137 7.90 -8.58 2.97
N LEU A 138 8.96 -8.09 3.64
CA LEU A 138 8.94 -7.90 5.09
C LEU A 138 7.90 -6.84 5.48
N ILE A 139 7.81 -5.76 4.70
CA ILE A 139 6.78 -4.72 4.90
C ILE A 139 5.38 -5.32 4.80
N PHE A 140 5.12 -6.07 3.72
CA PHE A 140 3.81 -6.68 3.50
C PHE A 140 3.49 -7.71 4.58
N HIS A 141 4.45 -8.57 4.94
CA HIS A 141 4.33 -9.54 6.02
C HIS A 141 3.99 -8.89 7.37
N ASN A 142 4.71 -7.82 7.74
CA ASN A 142 4.47 -7.10 8.98
C ASN A 142 3.08 -6.47 8.98
N TRP A 143 2.65 -5.92 7.85
CA TRP A 143 1.29 -5.40 7.69
C TRP A 143 0.24 -6.50 7.86
N LEU A 144 0.42 -7.67 7.26
CA LEU A 144 -0.49 -8.82 7.40
C LEU A 144 -0.53 -9.36 8.84
N SER A 145 0.55 -9.19 9.60
CA SER A 145 0.68 -9.72 10.96
C SER A 145 0.13 -8.77 12.04
N ASP A 146 -0.15 -7.51 11.69
CA ASP A 146 -0.72 -6.53 12.61
C ASP A 146 -2.25 -6.61 12.59
N GLU A 147 -2.83 -7.12 13.68
CA GLU A 147 -4.28 -7.31 13.86
C GLU A 147 -5.09 -6.03 13.67
N GLN A 148 -4.47 -4.84 13.83
CA GLN A 148 -5.13 -3.56 13.59
C GLN A 148 -5.50 -3.33 12.12
N ASN A 149 -4.87 -4.06 11.19
CA ASN A 149 -5.17 -3.97 9.76
C ASN A 149 -6.40 -4.79 9.35
N GLY A 150 -6.98 -5.56 10.27
CA GLY A 150 -8.17 -6.37 10.08
C GLY A 150 -7.91 -7.71 9.39
N ASN A 151 -9.00 -8.39 9.04
CA ASN A 151 -8.95 -9.73 8.45
C ASN A 151 -8.49 -9.68 6.99
N TRP A 152 -7.76 -10.70 6.56
CA TRP A 152 -7.33 -10.84 5.17
C TRP A 152 -7.42 -12.29 4.69
N LEU A 153 -7.60 -12.44 3.38
CA LEU A 153 -7.53 -13.68 2.62
C LEU A 153 -6.42 -13.58 1.58
#